data_AF-A0A7S4DM15-F1
#
_entry.id   AF-A0A7S4DM15-F1
#
_cell.length_a   1.000
_cell.length_b   1.000
_cell.length_c   1.000
_cell.angle_alpha   90.00
_cell.angle_beta   90.00
_cell.angle_gamma   90.00
#
_symmetry.space_group_name_H-M   'P 1'
#
loop_
_entity.id
_entity.type
_entity.pdbx_description
1 polymer ?
#
loop_
_entity_poly.entity_id
_entity_poly.type
_entity_poly.pdbx_seq_one_letter_code
_entity_poly.pdbx_strand_id
1 'polypeptide(L)'
;QADRPFPYDATVELVHVRMVTVPNFDRNGGCSPYFVVEKYDDNDDLEETYDSQLHHEVRRHSKKEQKVELPCRVELQGDVKLTLMDKDTFGSNARMLSLWINAAFCPPRGKLVLAKGECDGTSKENKKNNF
;
A
#
# COMPACT_ATOMS: atom_id res chain seq x y z
N GLN A 1 -36.08 -2.33 -0.27
CA GLN A 1 -34.62 -2.15 -0.16
C GLN A 1 -34.36 -0.66 -0.26
N ALA A 2 -33.74 -0.04 0.75
CA ALA A 2 -33.41 1.37 0.70
C ALA A 2 -32.30 1.59 -0.34
N ASP A 3 -32.47 2.59 -1.22
CA ASP A 3 -31.45 3.06 -2.16
C ASP A 3 -30.22 3.48 -1.37
N ARG A 4 -29.22 2.60 -1.31
CA ARG A 4 -27.89 2.98 -0.82
C ARG A 4 -27.24 3.81 -1.92
N PRO A 5 -26.75 5.02 -1.63
CA PRO A 5 -26.21 5.94 -2.65
C PRO A 5 -24.93 5.42 -3.33
N PHE A 6 -24.32 4.37 -2.78
CA PHE A 6 -23.10 3.75 -3.31
C PHE A 6 -23.22 2.22 -3.32
N PRO A 7 -22.61 1.55 -4.30
CA PRO A 7 -22.53 0.10 -4.34
C PRO A 7 -21.46 -0.37 -3.33
N TYR A 8 -21.83 -0.43 -2.05
CA TYR A 8 -20.93 -0.88 -0.97
C TYR A 8 -20.40 -2.31 -1.17
N ASP A 9 -21.08 -3.11 -1.99
CA ASP A 9 -20.67 -4.47 -2.33
C ASP A 9 -19.73 -4.53 -3.55
N ALA A 10 -19.30 -3.38 -4.08
CA ALA A 10 -18.39 -3.33 -5.23
C ALA A 10 -17.03 -3.96 -4.88
N THR A 11 -16.59 -4.86 -5.74
CA THR A 11 -15.26 -5.47 -5.70
C THR A 11 -14.38 -4.91 -6.81
N VAL A 12 -13.09 -4.75 -6.52
CA VAL A 12 -12.08 -4.37 -7.52
C VAL A 12 -10.85 -5.25 -7.36
N GLU A 13 -10.23 -5.63 -8.48
CA GLU A 13 -8.97 -6.38 -8.45
C GLU A 13 -7.78 -5.41 -8.47
N LEU A 14 -7.00 -5.40 -7.39
CA LEU A 14 -5.71 -4.74 -7.35
C LEU A 14 -4.67 -5.62 -8.05
N VAL A 15 -4.13 -5.12 -9.16
CA VAL A 15 -3.19 -5.85 -10.02
C VAL A 15 -1.72 -5.46 -9.83
N HIS A 16 -1.45 -4.26 -9.32
CA HIS A 16 -0.13 -3.83 -8.89
C HIS A 16 -0.21 -2.54 -8.08
N VAL A 17 0.79 -2.33 -7.23
CA VAL A 17 1.08 -1.05 -6.58
C VAL A 17 2.32 -0.45 -7.22
N ARG A 18 2.28 0.85 -7.55
CA ARG A 18 3.42 1.56 -8.16
C ARG A 18 3.80 2.78 -7.35
N MET A 19 5.08 2.89 -7.00
CA MET A 19 5.68 4.14 -6.56
C MET A 19 6.41 4.79 -7.74
N VAL A 20 6.11 6.07 -8.00
CA VAL A 20 6.68 6.84 -9.13
C VAL A 20 8.11 7.35 -8.89
N THR A 21 8.59 7.18 -7.66
CA THR A 21 9.98 7.40 -7.23
C THR A 21 10.38 6.21 -6.34
N VAL A 22 11.68 6.03 -6.11
CA VAL A 22 12.18 5.05 -5.14
C VAL A 22 12.43 5.75 -3.81
N PRO A 23 11.67 5.41 -2.76
CA PRO A 23 11.87 5.99 -1.44
C PRO A 23 13.22 5.59 -0.84
N ASN A 24 13.71 6.40 0.10
CA ASN A 24 15.02 6.24 0.73
C ASN A 24 14.89 5.78 2.19
N PHE A 25 14.72 4.47 2.40
CA PHE A 25 14.56 3.85 3.72
C PHE A 25 15.77 3.00 4.15
N ASP A 26 16.52 2.43 3.20
CA ASP A 26 17.77 1.70 3.45
C ASP A 26 18.94 2.62 3.80
N ARG A 27 19.83 2.17 4.69
CA ARG A 27 21.09 2.90 5.03
C ARG A 27 21.97 3.22 3.80
N ASN A 28 21.99 2.33 2.81
CA ASN A 28 22.78 2.49 1.58
C ASN A 28 22.02 3.17 0.44
N GLY A 29 20.85 3.74 0.73
CA GLY A 29 19.99 4.34 -0.28
C GLY A 29 18.98 3.37 -0.87
N GLY A 30 17.74 3.83 -1.09
CA GLY A 30 16.67 3.02 -1.69
C GLY A 30 15.81 2.32 -0.65
N CYS A 31 15.12 1.24 -1.03
CA CYS A 31 14.24 0.48 -0.14
C CYS A 31 14.03 -0.95 -0.66
N SER A 32 13.50 -1.85 0.18
CA SER A 32 13.06 -3.20 -0.15
C SER A 32 11.56 -3.33 0.14
N PRO A 33 10.71 -2.74 -0.73
CA PRO A 33 9.33 -2.49 -0.43
C PRO A 33 8.47 -3.73 -0.62
N TYR A 34 7.51 -3.88 0.29
CA TYR A 34 6.37 -4.78 0.19
C TYR A 34 5.15 -4.04 0.74
N PHE A 35 3.96 -4.62 0.57
CA PHE A 35 2.73 -4.07 1.11
C PHE A 35 1.86 -5.14 1.76
N VAL A 36 1.05 -4.67 2.69
CA VAL A 36 -0.01 -5.45 3.35
C VAL A 36 -1.36 -4.78 3.11
N VAL A 37 -2.42 -5.58 3.09
CA VAL A 37 -3.81 -5.12 3.02
C VAL A 37 -4.54 -5.57 4.27
N GLU A 38 -5.09 -4.62 5.01
CA GLU A 38 -5.84 -4.84 6.23
C GLU A 38 -7.30 -4.42 6.04
N LYS A 39 -8.22 -5.13 6.70
CA LYS A 39 -9.65 -4.80 6.78
C LYS A 39 -10.10 -4.86 8.24
N TYR A 40 -11.19 -4.17 8.57
CA TYR A 40 -11.86 -4.42 9.84
C TYR A 40 -12.59 -5.76 9.77
N ASP A 41 -12.44 -6.57 10.81
CA ASP A 41 -13.22 -7.79 11.04
C ASP A 41 -14.56 -7.46 11.72
N ASP A 42 -15.36 -8.49 12.02
CA ASP A 42 -16.65 -8.33 12.71
C ASP A 42 -16.53 -7.80 14.15
N ASN A 43 -15.33 -7.77 14.72
CA ASN A 43 -15.03 -7.27 16.07
C ASN A 43 -14.44 -5.84 16.06
N ASP A 44 -14.43 -5.16 14.90
CA ASP A 44 -13.76 -3.87 14.67
C ASP A 44 -12.23 -3.91 14.89
N ASP A 45 -11.60 -5.09 14.80
CA ASP A 45 -10.16 -5.27 14.81
C ASP A 45 -9.58 -5.25 13.38
N LEU A 46 -8.37 -4.72 13.20
CA LEU A 46 -7.68 -4.76 11.91
C LEU A 46 -7.09 -6.15 11.66
N GLU A 47 -7.65 -6.88 10.70
CA GLU A 47 -7.15 -8.16 10.20
C GLU A 47 -6.34 -7.96 8.91
N GLU A 48 -5.14 -8.54 8.87
CA GLU A 48 -4.34 -8.62 7.64
C GLU A 48 -4.94 -9.67 6.70
N THR A 49 -5.45 -9.21 5.56
CA THR A 49 -6.08 -10.06 4.53
C THR A 49 -5.12 -10.44 3.41
N TYR A 50 -3.99 -9.72 3.29
CA TYR A 50 -2.96 -10.00 2.29
C TYR A 50 -1.62 -9.44 2.70
N ASP A 51 -0.56 -10.22 2.49
CA ASP A 51 0.84 -9.77 2.59
C ASP A 51 1.62 -10.16 1.33
N SER A 52 1.97 -9.15 0.53
CA SER A 52 2.69 -9.34 -0.74
C SER A 52 4.02 -10.08 -0.60
N GLN A 53 4.70 -10.03 0.55
CA GLN A 53 5.98 -10.73 0.74
C GLN A 53 5.83 -12.25 0.83
N LEU A 54 4.62 -12.73 1.14
CA LEU A 54 4.30 -14.16 1.17
C LEU A 54 4.02 -14.72 -0.24
N HIS A 55 3.75 -13.86 -1.21
CA HIS A 55 3.41 -14.22 -2.58
C HIS A 55 4.50 -13.90 -3.60
N HIS A 56 5.36 -12.92 -3.29
CA HIS A 56 6.41 -12.45 -4.17
C HIS A 56 7.72 -12.21 -3.40
N GLU A 57 8.84 -12.50 -4.04
CA GLU A 57 10.15 -12.17 -3.47
C GLU A 57 10.30 -10.66 -3.32
N VAL A 58 10.63 -10.22 -2.10
CA VAL A 58 10.89 -8.81 -1.82
C VAL A 58 12.23 -8.41 -2.41
N ARG A 59 12.17 -7.65 -3.51
CA ARG A 59 13.35 -7.14 -4.19
C ARG A 59 13.77 -5.79 -3.60
N ARG A 60 15.08 -5.64 -3.40
CA ARG A 60 15.68 -4.35 -3.09
C ARG A 60 15.74 -3.45 -4.34
N HIS A 61 15.29 -2.22 -4.19
CA HIS A 61 15.35 -1.15 -5.18
C HIS A 61 16.35 -0.08 -4.77
N SER A 62 17.24 0.29 -5.69
CA SER A 62 18.20 1.37 -5.45
C SER A 62 17.62 2.73 -5.80
N LYS A 63 18.10 3.81 -5.15
CA LYS A 63 17.73 5.20 -5.49
C LYS A 63 17.98 5.63 -6.94
N LYS A 64 18.71 4.83 -7.73
CA LYS A 64 18.97 5.08 -9.16
C LYS A 64 17.81 4.62 -10.04
N GLU A 65 16.97 3.72 -9.53
CA GLU A 65 15.78 3.29 -10.25
C GLU A 65 14.73 4.40 -10.23
N GLN A 66 13.94 4.48 -11.31
CA GLN A 66 12.96 5.55 -11.47
C GLN A 66 11.65 5.26 -10.75
N LYS A 67 11.31 3.99 -10.56
CA LYS A 67 10.02 3.55 -10.01
C LYS A 67 10.17 2.21 -9.32
N VAL A 68 9.19 1.91 -8.48
CA VAL A 68 8.97 0.57 -7.91
C VAL A 68 7.62 0.07 -8.41
N GLU A 69 7.57 -1.17 -8.86
CA GLU A 69 6.34 -1.86 -9.22
C GLU A 69 6.24 -3.16 -8.42
N LEU A 70 5.17 -3.27 -7.63
CA LEU A 70 4.85 -4.44 -6.82
C LEU A 70 3.65 -5.12 -7.48
N PRO A 71 3.85 -6.13 -8.34
CA PRO A 71 2.75 -6.86 -8.94
C PRO A 71 1.99 -7.64 -7.87
N CYS A 72 0.69 -7.80 -8.07
CA CYS A 72 -0.17 -8.60 -7.20
C CYS A 72 -1.46 -8.97 -7.94
N ARG A 73 -2.30 -9.81 -7.34
CA ARG A 73 -3.71 -9.98 -7.73
C ARG A 73 -4.52 -10.20 -6.47
N VAL A 74 -5.18 -9.15 -6.01
CA VAL A 74 -5.92 -9.13 -4.74
C VAL A 74 -7.28 -8.52 -4.98
N GLU A 75 -8.34 -9.23 -4.60
CA GLU A 75 -9.68 -8.67 -4.60
C GLU A 75 -9.87 -7.77 -3.38
N LEU A 76 -10.23 -6.51 -3.64
CA LEU A 76 -10.56 -5.52 -2.62
C LEU A 76 -12.07 -5.33 -2.60
N GLN A 77 -12.62 -5.18 -1.40
CA GLN A 77 -14.04 -4.94 -1.16
C GLN A 77 -14.18 -4.06 0.08
N GLY A 78 -15.12 -3.11 0.03
CA GLY A 78 -15.38 -2.20 1.14
C GLY A 78 -14.18 -1.31 1.48
N ASP A 79 -14.04 -0.95 2.74
CA ASP A 79 -12.93 -0.17 3.26
C ASP A 79 -11.71 -1.07 3.48
N VAL A 80 -10.59 -0.69 2.86
CA VAL A 80 -9.31 -1.38 3.01
C VAL A 80 -8.23 -0.39 3.38
N LYS A 81 -7.32 -0.83 4.24
CA LYS A 81 -6.09 -0.13 4.55
C LYS A 81 -4.95 -0.82 3.82
N LEU A 82 -4.24 -0.06 3.00
CA LEU A 82 -3.01 -0.52 2.36
C LEU A 82 -1.83 0.14 3.07
N THR A 83 -0.89 -0.67 3.56
CA THR A 83 0.32 -0.20 4.22
C THR A 83 1.54 -0.60 3.40
N LEU A 84 2.33 0.38 2.96
CA LEU A 84 3.65 0.16 2.35
C LEU A 84 4.70 0.01 3.45
N MET A 85 5.49 -1.04 3.34
CA MET A 85 6.50 -1.44 4.31
C MET A 85 7.85 -1.60 3.62
N ASP A 86 8.92 -1.32 4.35
CA ASP A 86 10.30 -1.55 3.93
C ASP A 86 10.86 -2.74 4.73
N LYS A 87 11.31 -3.78 4.02
CA LYS A 87 11.92 -4.96 4.63
C LYS A 87 13.38 -4.67 4.96
N ASP A 88 13.69 -4.45 6.22
CA ASP A 88 15.06 -4.35 6.69
C ASP A 88 15.62 -5.76 6.97
N THR A 89 16.80 -6.06 6.44
CA THR A 89 17.46 -7.37 6.65
C THR A 89 18.12 -7.45 8.02
N PHE A 90 18.42 -6.30 8.65
CA PHE A 90 19.15 -6.22 9.92
C PHE A 90 18.38 -5.48 11.03
N GLY A 91 17.08 -5.23 10.84
CA GLY A 91 16.22 -4.48 11.76
C GLY A 91 14.75 -4.91 11.69
N SER A 92 13.87 -4.22 12.41
CA SER A 92 12.42 -4.40 12.27
C SER A 92 11.94 -3.70 10.99
N ASN A 93 11.04 -4.35 10.25
CA ASN A 93 10.42 -3.76 9.06
C ASN A 93 9.86 -2.37 9.36
N ALA A 94 10.18 -1.39 8.51
CA ALA A 94 9.79 -0.02 8.72
C ALA A 94 8.54 0.30 7.92
N ARG A 95 7.51 0.84 8.59
CA ARG A 95 6.36 1.39 7.88
C ARG A 95 6.81 2.62 7.08
N MET A 96 6.46 2.63 5.79
CA MET A 96 6.80 3.73 4.89
C MET A 96 5.64 4.72 4.81
N LEU A 97 4.46 4.23 4.43
CA LEU A 97 3.22 5.00 4.39
C LEU A 97 2.01 4.06 4.50
N SER A 98 0.83 4.61 4.71
CA SER A 98 -0.41 3.88 4.52
C SER A 98 -1.48 4.76 3.88
N LEU A 99 -2.55 4.12 3.43
CA LEU A 99 -3.73 4.80 2.93
C LEU A 99 -4.97 3.94 3.19
N TRP A 100 -6.09 4.62 3.42
CA TRP A 100 -7.41 4.02 3.43
C TRP A 100 -8.09 4.30 2.10
N ILE A 101 -8.65 3.27 1.48
CA ILE A 101 -9.47 3.40 0.28
C ILE A 101 -10.72 2.56 0.44
N ASN A 102 -11.82 3.01 -0.16
CA ASN A 102 -13.00 2.18 -0.32
C ASN A 102 -13.06 1.68 -1.77
N ALA A 103 -13.23 0.36 -1.94
CA ALA A 103 -13.29 -0.29 -3.25
C ALA A 103 -14.39 0.29 -4.15
N ALA A 104 -15.50 0.78 -3.60
CA ALA A 104 -16.60 1.36 -4.35
C ALA A 104 -16.23 2.69 -5.07
N PHE A 105 -15.19 3.39 -4.61
CA PHE A 105 -14.69 4.60 -5.26
C PHE A 105 -13.49 4.34 -6.16
N CYS A 106 -13.00 3.10 -6.22
CA CYS A 106 -11.94 2.75 -7.13
C CYS A 106 -12.48 2.60 -8.56
N PRO A 107 -11.79 3.12 -9.58
CA PRO A 107 -12.23 2.96 -10.95
C PRO A 107 -12.18 1.46 -11.33
N PRO A 108 -13.25 0.88 -11.90
CA PRO A 108 -13.28 -0.54 -12.29
C PRO A 108 -12.17 -0.90 -13.28
N ARG A 109 -11.71 0.08 -14.06
CA ARG A 109 -10.55 0.00 -14.94
C ARG A 109 -9.77 1.29 -14.82
N GLY A 110 -8.46 1.19 -14.60
CA GLY A 110 -7.59 2.35 -14.57
C GLY A 110 -6.64 2.32 -13.39
N LYS A 111 -6.37 3.51 -12.83
CA LYS A 111 -5.42 3.70 -11.74
C LYS A 111 -6.00 4.71 -10.77
N LEU A 112 -5.91 4.41 -9.49
CA LEU A 112 -6.00 5.40 -8.43
C LEU A 112 -4.60 5.98 -8.23
N VAL A 113 -4.46 7.30 -8.36
CA VAL A 113 -3.18 8.00 -8.19
C VAL A 113 -3.29 8.87 -6.95
N LEU A 114 -2.40 8.63 -5.99
CA LEU A 114 -2.34 9.38 -4.75
C LEU A 114 -0.99 10.11 -4.67
N ALA A 115 -1.03 11.40 -4.39
CA ALA A 115 0.12 12.22 -4.08
C ALA A 115 0.58 11.95 -2.64
N LYS A 116 1.85 12.30 -2.34
CA LYS A 116 2.45 12.11 -1.00
C LYS A 116 1.59 12.68 0.14
N GLY A 117 0.93 13.82 -0.08
CA GLY A 117 0.09 14.50 0.91
C GLY A 117 -1.25 13.80 1.19
N GLU A 118 -1.62 12.82 0.38
CA GLU A 118 -2.86 12.03 0.51
C GLU A 118 -2.60 10.69 1.23
N CYS A 119 -1.35 10.39 1.56
CA CYS A 119 -0.94 9.18 2.26
C CYS A 119 -0.51 9.48 3.70
N ASP A 120 -0.97 8.65 4.63
CA ASP A 120 -0.61 8.71 6.05
C ASP A 120 0.81 8.21 6.31
N GLY A 121 1.41 8.69 7.41
CA GLY A 121 2.76 8.28 7.83
C GLY A 121 3.89 8.99 7.09
N THR A 122 3.61 9.68 5.98
CA THR A 122 4.59 10.45 5.20
C THR A 122 5.08 11.73 5.90
N SER A 123 4.38 12.18 6.94
CA SER A 123 4.53 13.52 7.54
C SER A 123 4.96 13.56 9.01
N LYS A 124 4.86 12.45 9.77
CA LYS A 124 4.88 12.48 11.25
C LYS A 124 6.15 12.03 11.98
N GLU A 125 7.21 11.63 11.30
CA GLU A 125 8.51 11.38 11.96
C GLU A 125 9.64 11.86 11.05
N ASN A 126 10.50 12.77 11.54
CA ASN A 126 11.92 13.09 11.23
C ASN A 126 12.62 12.62 9.90
N LYS A 127 11.87 12.21 8.89
CA LYS A 127 12.26 11.57 7.63
C LYS A 127 11.69 12.36 6.45
N LYS A 128 11.72 13.70 6.56
CA LYS A 128 11.25 14.62 5.51
C LYS A 128 11.85 14.33 4.12
N ASN A 129 12.94 13.56 4.04
CA ASN A 129 13.68 13.23 2.82
C ASN A 129 13.53 11.78 2.31
N ASN A 130 12.59 10.99 2.86
CA ASN A 130 12.47 9.58 2.46
C ASN A 130 11.60 9.37 1.22
N PHE A 131 10.73 10.31 0.88
CA PHE A 131 9.84 10.27 -0.29
C PHE A 131 9.94 11.57 -1.09
#